data_AF-A0A099NQQ5-F1
#
_entry.id   AF-A0A099NQQ5-F1
#
_cell.length_a   1.000
_cell.length_b   1.000
_cell.length_c   1.000
_cell.angle_alpha   90.00
_cell.angle_beta   90.00
_cell.angle_gamma   90.00
#
_symmetry.space_group_name_H-M   'P 1'
#
loop_
_entity.id
_entity.type
_entity.pdbx_description
1 polymer ?
#
loop_
_entity_poly.entity_id
_entity_poly.type
_entity_poly.pdbx_seq_one_letter_code
_entity_poly.pdbx_strand_id
1 'polypeptide(L)'
;MTRVNSIKKIAIIGAGPGGLTTLNELLHTASDGSSTIVSPTSNGILPANPAFEEITVFEQNDSIGGVWNYTKDTDPAFPEDASDYSKPQSLRPHLVDLTNDK
;
A
#
# COMPACT_ATOMS: atom_id res chain seq x y z
N MET A 1 -12.55 23.97 -23.02
CA MET A 1 -11.14 23.68 -22.74
C MET A 1 -11.09 22.81 -21.50
N THR A 2 -10.94 21.50 -21.67
CA THR A 2 -10.97 20.53 -20.57
C THR A 2 -9.63 20.60 -19.84
N ARG A 3 -9.61 20.93 -18.55
CA ARG A 3 -8.39 20.84 -17.75
C ARG A 3 -8.01 19.36 -17.68
N VAL A 4 -6.90 18.99 -18.32
CA VAL A 4 -6.25 17.71 -18.09
C VAL A 4 -5.45 17.88 -16.81
N ASN A 5 -6.00 17.44 -15.68
CA ASN A 5 -5.23 17.38 -14.44
C ASN A 5 -4.21 16.25 -14.60
N SER A 6 -2.98 16.59 -14.98
CA SER A 6 -1.89 15.61 -15.03
C SER A 6 -1.40 15.34 -13.61
N ILE A 7 -1.64 14.14 -13.10
CA ILE A 7 -1.02 13.70 -11.83
C ILE A 7 0.48 13.56 -12.07
N LYS A 8 1.30 14.20 -11.25
CA LYS A 8 2.77 14.18 -11.36
C LYS A 8 3.47 13.52 -10.17
N LYS A 9 2.84 13.54 -9.00
CA LYS A 9 3.38 13.00 -7.76
C LYS A 9 2.38 12.06 -7.12
N ILE A 10 2.86 10.89 -6.69
CA ILE A 10 2.03 9.84 -6.11
C ILE A 10 2.61 9.43 -4.75
N ALA A 11 1.73 9.32 -3.76
CA ALA A 11 2.03 8.67 -2.49
C ALA A 11 1.32 7.31 -2.43
N ILE A 12 2.07 6.25 -2.14
CA ILE A 12 1.56 4.90 -1.90
C ILE A 12 1.67 4.63 -0.40
N ILE A 13 0.58 4.22 0.22
CA ILE A 13 0.53 3.91 1.66
C ILE A 13 0.56 2.38 1.83
N GLY A 14 1.63 1.89 2.42
CA GLY A 14 1.97 0.47 2.59
C GLY A 14 2.93 -0.03 1.51
N ALA A 15 4.02 -0.69 1.92
CA ALA A 15 5.01 -1.34 1.06
C ALA A 15 4.94 -2.88 1.15
N GLY A 16 3.74 -3.42 1.36
CA GLY A 16 3.44 -4.83 1.12
C GLY A 16 3.35 -5.18 -0.37
N PRO A 17 2.96 -6.42 -0.73
CA PRO A 17 2.89 -6.86 -2.13
C PRO A 17 2.06 -5.92 -3.01
N GLY A 18 0.86 -5.51 -2.55
CA GLY A 18 0.01 -4.61 -3.33
C GLY A 18 0.64 -3.22 -3.56
N GLY A 19 1.30 -2.67 -2.55
CA GLY A 19 2.02 -1.39 -2.67
C GLY A 19 3.22 -1.49 -3.61
N LEU A 20 4.01 -2.57 -3.51
CA LEU A 20 5.17 -2.81 -4.37
C LEU A 20 4.77 -3.11 -5.82
N THR A 21 3.68 -3.86 -6.06
CA THR A 21 3.13 -4.05 -7.41
C THR A 21 2.64 -2.73 -7.99
N THR A 22 1.97 -1.91 -7.20
CA THR A 22 1.53 -0.57 -7.64
C THR A 22 2.73 0.32 -7.98
N LEU A 23 3.76 0.34 -7.12
CA LEU A 23 5.02 1.04 -7.41
C LEU A 23 5.62 0.55 -8.73
N ASN A 24 5.69 -0.77 -8.93
CA ASN A 24 6.25 -1.36 -10.14
C ASN A 24 5.50 -0.87 -11.40
N GLU A 25 4.17 -0.95 -11.42
CA GLU A 25 3.38 -0.47 -12.56
C GLU A 25 3.54 1.03 -12.81
N LEU A 26 3.53 1.86 -11.76
CA LEU A 26 3.67 3.31 -11.89
C LEU A 26 5.05 3.72 -12.41
N LEU A 27 6.12 3.02 -11.99
CA LEU A 27 7.47 3.23 -12.51
C LEU A 27 7.57 2.90 -14.01
N HIS A 28 6.76 1.97 -14.50
CA HIS A 28 6.77 1.52 -15.89
C HIS A 28 5.71 2.21 -16.77
N THR A 29 4.97 3.17 -16.22
CA THR A 29 3.94 3.92 -16.96
C THR A 29 4.57 5.14 -17.68
N ALA A 30 4.45 5.18 -19.00
CA ALA A 30 4.90 6.30 -19.82
C ALA A 30 3.87 7.44 -19.85
N SER A 31 4.30 8.65 -20.22
CA SER A 31 3.46 9.86 -20.25
C SER A 31 2.25 9.78 -21.20
N ASP A 32 2.25 8.84 -22.14
CA ASP A 32 1.14 8.56 -23.05
C ASP A 32 0.13 7.53 -22.48
N GLY A 33 0.39 7.00 -21.28
CA GLY A 33 -0.43 5.99 -20.60
C GLY A 33 -0.08 4.55 -20.96
N SER A 34 0.93 4.31 -21.80
CA SER A 34 1.41 2.94 -22.07
C SER A 34 2.27 2.40 -20.92
N SER A 35 2.34 1.07 -20.80
CA SER A 35 3.22 0.39 -19.85
C SER A 35 4.37 -0.30 -20.60
N THR A 36 5.59 -0.23 -20.05
CA THR A 36 6.72 -1.01 -20.57
C THR A 36 6.71 -2.47 -20.09
N ILE A 37 5.79 -2.84 -19.19
CA ILE A 37 5.54 -4.23 -18.78
C ILE A 37 4.59 -4.87 -19.79
N VAL A 38 5.16 -5.60 -20.76
CA VAL A 38 4.41 -6.21 -21.87
C VAL A 38 4.35 -7.74 -21.77
N SER A 39 5.13 -8.34 -20.87
CA SER A 39 5.13 -9.76 -20.54
C SER A 39 5.61 -10.01 -19.09
N PRO A 40 5.37 -11.22 -18.54
CA PRO A 40 5.89 -11.60 -17.22
C PRO A 40 7.42 -11.59 -17.11
N THR A 41 8.13 -11.56 -18.24
CA THR A 41 9.60 -11.60 -18.32
C THR A 41 10.17 -10.31 -18.91
N SER A 42 9.38 -9.23 -18.97
CA SER A 42 9.88 -7.91 -19.36
C SER A 42 11.03 -7.54 -18.43
N ASN A 43 12.25 -7.48 -18.95
CA ASN A 43 13.38 -6.98 -18.16
C ASN A 43 13.13 -5.49 -17.91
N GLY A 44 13.28 -5.03 -16.67
CA GLY A 44 12.81 -3.74 -16.13
C GLY A 44 13.32 -2.47 -16.82
N ILE A 45 12.96 -2.28 -18.08
CA ILE A 45 13.20 -1.07 -18.85
C ILE A 45 12.16 -0.05 -18.40
N LEU A 46 12.64 1.02 -17.77
CA LEU A 46 11.82 2.18 -17.46
C LEU A 46 11.50 2.97 -18.74
N PRO A 47 10.32 3.58 -18.86
CA PRO A 47 9.98 4.44 -19.99
C PRO A 47 10.92 5.63 -20.08
N ALA A 48 11.32 6.02 -21.29
CA ALA A 48 12.15 7.20 -21.52
C ALA A 48 11.46 8.51 -21.07
N ASN A 49 10.13 8.55 -21.19
CA ASN A 49 9.27 9.64 -20.73
C ASN A 49 8.26 9.10 -19.71
N PRO A 50 8.62 9.02 -18.41
CA PRO A 50 7.71 8.52 -17.39
C PRO A 50 6.50 9.45 -17.19
N ALA A 51 5.36 8.87 -16.81
CA ALA A 51 4.14 9.63 -16.54
C ALA A 51 4.26 10.49 -15.27
N PHE A 52 4.97 9.98 -14.27
CA PHE A 52 5.09 10.55 -12.93
C PHE A 52 6.52 10.99 -12.66
N GLU A 53 6.66 12.16 -12.05
CA GLU A 53 7.95 12.76 -11.68
C GLU A 53 8.44 12.23 -10.33
N GLU A 54 7.52 11.87 -9.44
CA GLU A 54 7.83 11.41 -8.08
C GLU A 54 6.81 10.36 -7.62
N ILE A 55 7.31 9.24 -7.10
CA ILE A 55 6.51 8.19 -6.49
C ILE A 55 7.15 7.86 -5.15
N THR A 56 6.42 8.09 -4.07
CA THR A 56 6.89 7.84 -2.70
C THR A 56 6.07 6.72 -2.08
N VAL A 57 6.73 5.72 -1.51
CA VAL A 57 6.08 4.65 -0.75
C VAL A 57 6.35 4.86 0.73
N PHE A 58 5.30 4.86 1.53
CA PHE A 58 5.37 4.93 2.98
C PHE A 58 5.06 3.56 3.58
N GLU A 59 5.89 3.09 4.50
CA GLU A 59 5.72 1.82 5.21
C GLU A 59 5.89 2.09 6.71
N GLN A 60 5.01 1.51 7.52
CA GLN A 60 5.04 1.67 8.98
C GLN A 60 6.04 0.70 9.62
N ASN A 61 6.28 -0.45 8.99
CA ASN A 61 7.24 -1.45 9.43
C ASN A 61 8.68 -1.01 9.10
N ASP A 62 9.66 -1.61 9.79
CA ASP A 62 11.08 -1.36 9.55
C ASP A 62 11.58 -1.92 8.20
N SER A 63 10.79 -2.77 7.55
CA SER A 63 11.10 -3.30 6.22
C SER A 63 9.84 -3.55 5.38
N ILE A 64 10.04 -3.51 4.06
CA ILE A 64 9.01 -3.78 3.06
C ILE A 64 8.62 -5.27 3.05
N GLY A 65 7.52 -5.60 2.38
CA GLY A 65 7.01 -6.97 2.24
C GLY A 65 5.68 -7.22 2.95
N GLY A 66 5.23 -6.29 3.80
CA GLY A 66 3.95 -6.39 4.50
C GLY A 66 3.86 -7.68 5.32
N VAL A 67 2.74 -8.40 5.22
CA VAL A 67 2.50 -9.67 5.94
C VAL A 67 3.47 -10.81 5.62
N TRP A 68 4.26 -10.69 4.53
CA TRP A 68 5.28 -11.69 4.18
C TRP A 68 6.56 -11.53 4.98
N ASN A 69 6.75 -10.37 5.60
CA ASN A 69 7.86 -10.16 6.50
C ASN A 69 7.55 -10.85 7.83
N TYR A 70 8.07 -12.07 7.97
CA TYR A 70 7.78 -12.91 9.13
C TYR A 70 8.25 -12.24 10.43
N THR A 71 7.36 -12.24 11.42
CA THR A 71 7.69 -11.97 12.82
C THR A 71 7.19 -13.13 13.68
N LYS A 72 7.86 -13.33 14.82
CA LYS A 72 7.38 -14.24 15.87
C LYS A 72 6.24 -13.63 16.69
N ASP A 73 6.06 -12.32 16.60
CA ASP A 73 5.02 -11.59 17.30
C ASP A 73 3.69 -11.89 16.61
N THR A 74 2.76 -12.49 17.33
CA THR A 74 1.45 -12.84 16.80
C THR A 74 0.50 -11.66 16.92
N ASP A 75 -0.46 -11.59 15.99
CA ASP A 75 -1.61 -10.70 16.17
C ASP A 75 -2.27 -10.96 17.54
N PRO A 76 -2.89 -9.93 18.15
CA PRO A 76 -3.70 -10.12 19.34
C PRO A 76 -4.68 -11.27 19.15
N ALA A 77 -4.89 -12.06 20.21
CA ALA A 77 -5.90 -13.11 20.18
C ALA A 77 -7.26 -12.52 19.77
N PHE A 78 -8.02 -13.29 18.99
CA PHE A 78 -9.34 -12.88 18.57
C PHE A 78 -10.23 -12.65 19.80
N PRO A 79 -11.13 -11.63 19.82
CA PRO A 79 -11.95 -11.35 20.99
C PRO A 79 -12.82 -12.56 21.37
N GLU A 80 -12.59 -13.13 22.55
CA GLU A 80 -13.32 -14.32 23.05
C GLU A 80 -14.78 -13.99 23.44
N ASP A 81 -15.08 -12.71 23.67
CA ASP A 81 -16.38 -12.18 24.09
C ASP A 81 -17.30 -11.81 22.93
N ALA A 82 -16.84 -11.92 21.68
CA ALA A 82 -17.65 -11.66 20.50
C ALA A 82 -18.67 -12.79 20.28
N SER A 83 -19.86 -12.65 20.86
CA SER A 83 -20.98 -13.58 20.65
C SER A 83 -21.56 -13.54 19.23
N ASP A 84 -21.20 -12.52 18.44
CA ASP A 84 -21.71 -12.28 17.09
C ASP A 84 -20.63 -11.68 16.19
N TYR A 85 -20.03 -12.54 15.37
CA TYR A 85 -18.97 -12.20 14.43
C TYR A 85 -19.46 -11.47 13.17
N SER A 86 -20.78 -11.31 13.00
CA SER A 86 -21.36 -10.60 11.85
C SER A 86 -21.50 -9.09 12.10
N LYS A 87 -21.18 -8.61 13.31
CA LYS A 87 -21.21 -7.18 13.67
C LYS A 87 -19.81 -6.60 13.66
N PRO A 88 -19.42 -5.76 12.69
CA PRO A 88 -18.07 -5.19 12.62
C PRO A 88 -17.68 -4.39 13.88
N GLN A 89 -18.67 -3.88 14.62
CA GLN A 89 -18.46 -3.13 15.86
C GLN A 89 -17.98 -4.00 17.02
N SER A 90 -18.31 -5.31 17.06
CA SER A 90 -17.86 -6.23 18.12
C SER A 90 -16.44 -6.77 17.87
N LEU A 91 -15.91 -6.61 16.66
CA LEU A 91 -14.58 -7.09 16.27
C LEU A 91 -13.47 -6.06 16.48
N ARG A 92 -13.83 -4.78 16.59
CA ARG A 92 -12.84 -3.72 16.79
C ARG A 92 -12.45 -3.69 18.26
N PRO A 93 -11.15 -3.74 18.59
CA PRO A 93 -10.69 -3.41 19.92
C PRO A 93 -11.29 -2.05 20.32
N HIS A 94 -11.94 -1.98 21.47
CA HIS A 94 -12.33 -0.70 22.04
C HIS A 94 -11.04 0.08 22.24
N LEU A 95 -10.89 1.20 21.52
CA LEU A 95 -9.79 2.12 21.76
C LEU A 95 -9.88 2.51 23.23
N VAL A 96 -8.94 2.04 24.04
CA VAL A 96 -8.80 2.49 25.41
C VAL A 96 -8.40 3.95 25.28
N ASP A 97 -9.25 4.87 25.73
CA ASP A 97 -8.91 6.29 25.77
C ASP A 97 -7.57 6.43 26.52
N LEU A 98 -6.54 6.91 25.83
CA LEU A 98 -5.20 7.15 26.37
C LEU A 98 -5.18 8.30 27.40
N THR A 99 -6.28 8.57 28.10
CA THR A 99 -6.44 9.73 28.99
C THR A 99 -5.92 9.50 30.40
N ASN A 100 -5.40 8.31 30.74
CA ASN A 100 -5.08 7.96 32.13
C ASN A 100 -3.61 7.62 32.41
N ASP A 101 -2.66 8.27 31.74
CA ASP A 101 -1.30 8.39 32.27
C ASP A 101 -1.03 9.86 32.64
N LYS A 102 -1.31 10.18 33.90
CA LYS A 102 -0.83 11.37 34.63
C LYS A 102 -0.21 10.92 35.95
#